data_AF-A0A7S2DCG1-F1
#
_entry.id   AF-A0A7S2DCG1-F1
#
_cell.length_a   1.000
_cell.length_b   1.000
_cell.length_c   1.000
_cell.angle_alpha   90.00
_cell.angle_beta   90.00
_cell.angle_gamma   90.00
#
_symmetry.space_group_name_H-M   'P 1'
#
loop_
_entity.id
_entity.type
_entity.pdbx_description
1 polymer ?
#
loop_
_entity_poly.entity_id
_entity_poly.type
_entity_poly.pdbx_seq_one_letter_code
_entity_poly.pdbx_strand_id
1 'polypeptide(L)'
;INLTSPTTTDADRLMATLLVFLSQTPHPNKLASDMFKAKTKWFVNLGAYEMVRGDQKSFVSGSRSFGWATVEVTAVDVVMESAGDILLELRVLKEEKKYDFMFLSVVDIVQKRTFLLLCGGRELALAREAFGANCPTSAACGAEKFNELHASIYLTVEDTKMDIGSRISRKKEFVPPVDAVLSSPWEPVPEVKSVLEEAPFAFLSGKGLTCCKFERQYSLKSGAGHVHSSQ
;
A
#
# COMPACT_ATOMS: atom_id res chain seq x y z
N ILE A 1 12.69 -6.95 -10.75
CA ILE A 1 11.80 -7.80 -11.59
C ILE A 1 12.59 -8.38 -12.77
N ASN A 2 12.78 -9.70 -12.83
CA ASN A 2 13.45 -10.45 -13.93
C ASN A 2 14.59 -9.71 -14.69
N LEU A 3 15.54 -9.11 -13.94
CA LEU A 3 16.66 -8.33 -14.50
C LEU A 3 16.29 -7.12 -15.40
N THR A 4 15.04 -6.65 -15.37
CA THR A 4 14.57 -5.45 -16.09
C THR A 4 14.42 -4.25 -15.16
N SER A 5 14.71 -4.40 -13.86
CA SER A 5 14.68 -3.29 -12.91
C SER A 5 15.77 -2.26 -13.26
N PRO A 6 15.52 -0.95 -13.08
CA PRO A 6 16.59 0.05 -13.21
C PRO A 6 17.71 -0.14 -12.19
N THR A 7 17.52 -0.97 -11.16
CA THR A 7 18.56 -1.33 -10.19
C THR A 7 19.47 -2.46 -10.64
N THR A 8 19.14 -3.18 -11.72
CA THR A 8 19.92 -4.32 -12.20
C THR A 8 21.21 -3.86 -12.87
N THR A 9 22.33 -4.49 -12.51
CA THR A 9 23.68 -4.25 -13.02
C THR A 9 24.17 -5.41 -13.89
N ASP A 10 25.28 -5.23 -14.60
CA ASP A 10 25.89 -6.30 -15.41
C ASP A 10 26.39 -7.47 -14.56
N ALA A 11 26.83 -7.18 -13.32
CA ALA A 11 27.20 -8.21 -12.37
C ALA A 11 26.01 -9.13 -12.03
N ASP A 12 24.80 -8.57 -11.87
CA ASP A 12 23.59 -9.35 -11.62
C ASP A 12 23.25 -10.24 -12.83
N ARG A 13 23.40 -9.73 -14.05
CA ARG A 13 23.14 -10.47 -15.29
C ARG A 13 24.12 -11.63 -15.46
N LEU A 14 25.40 -11.38 -15.20
CA LEU A 14 26.43 -12.40 -15.24
C LEU A 14 26.15 -13.50 -14.21
N MET A 15 25.90 -13.10 -12.96
CA MET A 15 25.64 -14.06 -11.88
C MET A 15 24.39 -14.90 -12.14
N ALA A 16 23.30 -14.29 -12.59
CA ALA A 16 22.08 -15.01 -12.95
C ALA A 16 22.35 -16.03 -14.08
N THR A 17 23.14 -15.66 -15.09
CA THR A 17 23.51 -16.55 -16.20
C THR A 17 24.31 -17.75 -15.69
N LEU A 18 25.29 -17.53 -14.80
CA LEU A 18 26.07 -18.60 -14.17
C LEU A 18 25.19 -19.54 -13.35
N LEU A 19 24.26 -19.00 -12.56
CA LEU A 19 23.32 -19.79 -11.76
C LEU A 19 22.38 -20.62 -12.63
N VAL A 20 21.92 -20.09 -13.77
CA VAL A 20 21.10 -20.84 -14.74
C VAL A 20 21.89 -22.01 -15.33
N PHE A 21 23.16 -21.79 -15.67
CA PHE A 21 24.04 -22.84 -16.15
C PHE A 21 24.25 -23.94 -15.10
N LEU A 22 24.60 -23.55 -13.87
CA LEU A 22 24.86 -24.49 -12.77
C LEU A 22 23.61 -25.27 -12.34
N SER A 23 22.45 -24.62 -12.32
CA SER A 23 21.17 -25.26 -11.97
C SER A 23 20.56 -26.06 -13.12
N GLN A 24 21.15 -26.01 -14.32
CA GLN A 24 20.62 -26.63 -15.53
C GLN A 24 19.16 -26.22 -15.81
N THR A 25 18.81 -24.96 -15.52
CA THR A 25 17.44 -24.46 -15.71
C THR A 25 17.17 -24.22 -17.20
N PRO A 26 16.28 -24.99 -17.85
CA PRO A 26 16.09 -24.91 -19.30
C PRO A 26 15.38 -23.62 -19.74
N HIS A 27 14.52 -23.07 -18.88
CA HIS A 27 13.68 -21.92 -19.21
C HIS A 27 13.67 -20.89 -18.06
N PRO A 28 14.76 -20.11 -17.88
CA PRO A 28 14.90 -19.19 -16.75
C PRO A 28 13.82 -18.11 -16.69
N ASN A 29 13.37 -17.60 -17.85
CA ASN A 29 12.27 -16.64 -17.90
C ASN A 29 10.93 -17.25 -17.48
N LYS A 30 10.69 -18.53 -17.83
CA LYS A 30 9.49 -19.25 -17.38
C LYS A 30 9.54 -19.48 -15.88
N LEU A 31 10.67 -19.93 -15.36
CA LEU A 31 10.91 -20.09 -13.93
C LEU A 31 10.65 -18.77 -13.18
N ALA A 32 11.20 -17.66 -13.66
CA ALA A 32 10.95 -16.34 -13.06
C ALA A 32 9.46 -15.99 -13.07
N SER A 33 8.76 -16.17 -14.19
CA SER A 33 7.31 -15.93 -14.28
C SER A 33 6.53 -16.78 -13.28
N ASP A 34 6.86 -18.08 -13.18
CA ASP A 34 6.21 -19.02 -12.27
C ASP A 34 6.48 -18.65 -10.81
N MET A 35 7.69 -18.18 -10.47
CA MET A 35 8.02 -17.67 -9.14
C MET A 35 7.17 -16.44 -8.77
N PHE A 36 6.99 -15.48 -9.68
CA PHE A 36 6.16 -14.30 -9.42
C PHE A 36 4.67 -14.64 -9.27
N LYS A 37 4.16 -15.56 -10.10
CA LYS A 37 2.78 -16.07 -9.97
C LYS A 37 2.57 -16.78 -8.64
N ALA A 38 3.50 -17.65 -8.24
CA ALA A 38 3.45 -18.36 -6.96
C ALA A 38 3.48 -17.38 -5.78
N LYS A 39 4.37 -16.38 -5.82
CA LYS A 39 4.44 -15.32 -4.80
C LYS A 39 3.13 -14.54 -4.71
N THR A 40 2.57 -14.12 -5.85
CA THR A 40 1.30 -13.37 -5.89
C THR A 40 0.19 -14.17 -5.22
N LYS A 41 0.01 -15.44 -5.62
CA LYS A 41 -1.00 -16.32 -5.02
C LYS A 41 -0.81 -16.50 -3.52
N TRP A 42 0.43 -16.59 -3.06
CA TRP A 42 0.75 -16.77 -1.65
C TRP A 42 0.27 -15.60 -0.79
N PHE A 43 0.67 -14.36 -1.09
CA PHE A 43 0.32 -13.24 -0.23
C PHE A 43 -1.14 -12.80 -0.37
N VAL A 44 -1.76 -12.98 -1.55
CA VAL A 44 -3.19 -12.70 -1.71
C VAL A 44 -4.02 -13.62 -0.82
N ASN A 45 -3.65 -14.90 -0.73
CA ASN A 45 -4.33 -15.86 0.15
C ASN A 45 -4.16 -15.56 1.65
N LEU A 46 -3.09 -14.84 2.03
CA LEU A 46 -2.85 -14.43 3.41
C LEU A 46 -3.61 -13.13 3.78
N GLY A 47 -4.14 -12.42 2.78
CA GLY A 47 -4.99 -11.24 2.96
C GLY A 47 -4.23 -9.91 3.08
N ALA A 48 -4.98 -8.85 3.35
CA ALA A 48 -4.50 -7.47 3.38
C ALA A 48 -3.34 -7.24 4.37
N TYR A 49 -3.38 -7.88 5.54
CA TYR A 49 -2.31 -7.82 6.54
C TYR A 49 -0.93 -8.17 5.95
N GLU A 50 -0.84 -9.30 5.28
CA GLU A 50 0.43 -9.75 4.69
C GLU A 50 0.81 -8.91 3.46
N MET A 51 -0.17 -8.53 2.64
CA MET A 51 0.08 -7.67 1.47
C MET A 51 0.71 -6.33 1.87
N VAL A 52 0.26 -5.75 2.98
CA VAL A 52 0.78 -4.48 3.47
C VAL A 52 2.13 -4.65 4.18
N ARG A 53 2.36 -5.74 4.90
CA ARG A 53 3.55 -5.89 5.78
C ARG A 53 4.70 -6.65 5.17
N GLY A 54 4.44 -7.57 4.24
CA GLY A 54 5.42 -8.54 3.74
C GLY A 54 6.66 -7.91 3.09
N ASP A 55 6.50 -6.80 2.36
CA ASP A 55 7.63 -5.99 1.84
C ASP A 55 7.46 -4.50 2.21
N GLN A 56 7.16 -4.23 3.47
CA GLN A 56 7.12 -2.88 4.00
C GLN A 56 8.50 -2.42 4.48
N LYS A 57 8.84 -1.16 4.17
CA LYS A 57 10.04 -0.50 4.70
C LYS A 57 9.72 0.87 5.28
N SER A 58 10.39 1.20 6.38
CA SER A 58 10.36 2.52 7.02
C SER A 58 11.39 3.44 6.39
N PHE A 59 11.03 4.71 6.23
CA PHE A 59 11.91 5.79 5.80
C PHE A 59 11.71 7.00 6.71
N VAL A 60 12.75 7.83 6.80
CA VAL A 60 12.72 9.11 7.48
C VAL A 60 13.29 10.14 6.52
N SER A 61 12.57 11.24 6.33
CA SER A 61 12.97 12.37 5.52
C SER A 61 12.71 13.66 6.30
N GLY A 62 13.77 14.41 6.58
CA GLY A 62 13.71 15.56 7.49
C GLY A 62 13.19 15.15 8.88
N SER A 63 12.11 15.79 9.32
CA SER A 63 11.42 15.49 10.59
C SER A 63 10.26 14.50 10.46
N ARG A 64 10.01 13.96 9.25
CA ARG A 64 8.84 13.13 8.98
C ARG A 64 9.24 11.69 8.67
N SER A 65 8.39 10.76 9.11
CA SER A 65 8.54 9.34 8.91
C SER A 65 7.47 8.81 7.96
N PHE A 66 7.82 7.86 7.11
CA PHE A 66 6.85 7.23 6.23
C PHE A 66 7.16 5.76 5.98
N GLY A 67 6.11 4.98 5.77
CA GLY A 67 6.20 3.58 5.36
C GLY A 67 5.89 3.40 3.88
N TRP A 68 6.59 2.45 3.25
CA TRP A 68 6.34 2.06 1.86
C TRP A 68 6.28 0.54 1.72
N ALA A 69 5.08 0.04 1.41
CA ALA A 69 4.84 -1.35 1.02
C ALA A 69 4.90 -1.51 -0.50
N THR A 70 5.34 -2.67 -0.97
CA THR A 70 5.40 -2.97 -2.40
C THR A 70 4.92 -4.40 -2.66
N VAL A 71 3.95 -4.54 -3.56
CA VAL A 71 3.54 -5.84 -4.09
C VAL A 71 3.84 -5.87 -5.59
N GLU A 72 4.61 -6.87 -6.01
CA GLU A 72 4.94 -7.12 -7.41
C GLU A 72 4.05 -8.25 -7.91
N VAL A 73 3.22 -7.97 -8.91
CA VAL A 73 2.17 -8.88 -9.38
C VAL A 73 2.15 -9.05 -10.88
N THR A 74 1.62 -10.20 -11.30
CA THR A 74 1.31 -10.50 -12.71
C THR A 74 -0.14 -10.24 -13.08
N ALA A 75 -1.01 -10.05 -12.08
CA ALA A 75 -2.42 -9.73 -12.25
C ALA A 75 -2.83 -8.69 -11.19
N VAL A 76 -3.02 -7.45 -11.62
CA VAL A 76 -3.34 -6.32 -10.74
C VAL A 76 -4.74 -6.47 -10.16
N ASP A 77 -5.69 -6.94 -10.97
CA ASP A 77 -7.11 -7.04 -10.60
C ASP A 77 -7.33 -7.86 -9.33
N VAL A 78 -6.57 -8.96 -9.17
CA VAL A 78 -6.62 -9.83 -8.00
C VAL A 78 -6.28 -9.08 -6.70
N VAL A 79 -5.35 -8.14 -6.75
CA VAL A 79 -5.03 -7.29 -5.60
C VAL A 79 -6.10 -6.22 -5.40
N MET A 80 -6.60 -5.65 -6.50
CA MET A 80 -7.62 -4.60 -6.46
C MET A 80 -8.97 -5.09 -5.92
N GLU A 81 -9.30 -6.38 -6.07
CA GLU A 81 -10.47 -7.00 -5.42
C GLU A 81 -10.47 -6.83 -3.89
N SER A 82 -9.28 -6.78 -3.30
CA SER A 82 -9.02 -6.59 -1.86
C SER A 82 -8.57 -5.16 -1.51
N ALA A 83 -8.66 -4.20 -2.43
CA ALA A 83 -8.13 -2.86 -2.22
C ALA A 83 -8.76 -2.14 -1.01
N GLY A 84 -10.05 -2.37 -0.73
CA GLY A 84 -10.71 -1.86 0.47
C GLY A 84 -9.95 -2.28 1.74
N ASP A 85 -9.84 -3.58 1.99
CA ASP A 85 -9.14 -4.10 3.17
C ASP A 85 -7.66 -3.66 3.24
N ILE A 86 -6.97 -3.56 2.09
CA ILE A 86 -5.60 -3.04 2.02
C ILE A 86 -5.54 -1.59 2.50
N LEU A 87 -6.46 -0.73 2.07
CA LEU A 87 -6.51 0.67 2.50
C LEU A 87 -6.74 0.78 4.01
N LEU A 88 -7.50 -0.14 4.62
CA LEU A 88 -7.73 -0.17 6.07
C LEU A 88 -6.43 -0.53 6.78
N GLU A 89 -5.81 -1.61 6.35
CA GLU A 89 -4.59 -2.11 6.96
C GLU A 89 -3.44 -1.09 6.83
N LEU A 90 -3.37 -0.33 5.73
CA LEU A 90 -2.42 0.78 5.62
C LEU A 90 -2.62 1.83 6.71
N ARG A 91 -3.87 2.17 7.05
CA ARG A 91 -4.18 3.09 8.16
C ARG A 91 -3.82 2.49 9.51
N VAL A 92 -4.17 1.22 9.73
CA VAL A 92 -3.82 0.50 10.96
C VAL A 92 -2.30 0.48 11.16
N LEU A 93 -1.54 0.14 10.12
CA LEU A 93 -0.09 0.11 10.17
C LEU A 93 0.52 1.50 10.35
N LYS A 94 -0.05 2.51 9.70
CA LYS A 94 0.36 3.90 9.87
C LYS A 94 0.27 4.33 11.35
N GLU A 95 -0.86 4.07 12.00
CA GLU A 95 -1.07 4.40 13.42
C GLU A 95 -0.19 3.55 14.35
N GLU A 96 -0.09 2.23 14.09
CA GLU A 96 0.72 1.30 14.89
C GLU A 96 2.18 1.72 14.94
N LYS A 97 2.76 2.09 13.79
CA LYS A 97 4.16 2.52 13.68
C LYS A 97 4.36 4.03 13.79
N LYS A 98 3.29 4.79 13.98
CA LYS A 98 3.29 6.26 14.08
C LYS A 98 3.96 6.95 12.88
N TYR A 99 3.68 6.46 11.68
CA TYR A 99 4.17 7.09 10.46
C TYR A 99 3.35 8.34 10.13
N ASP A 100 4.00 9.38 9.60
CA ASP A 100 3.30 10.54 9.04
C ASP A 100 2.56 10.18 7.76
N PHE A 101 3.12 9.27 6.96
CA PHE A 101 2.56 8.80 5.69
C PHE A 101 2.73 7.29 5.50
N MET A 102 1.78 6.65 4.81
CA MET A 102 1.88 5.24 4.45
C MET A 102 1.38 4.99 3.03
N PHE A 103 2.21 4.31 2.23
CA PHE A 103 1.95 4.03 0.82
C PHE A 103 2.06 2.55 0.51
N LEU A 104 1.29 2.07 -0.48
CA LEU A 104 1.50 0.76 -1.09
C LEU A 104 1.55 0.86 -2.61
N SER A 105 2.65 0.42 -3.21
CA SER A 105 2.81 0.32 -4.66
C SER A 105 2.47 -1.09 -5.16
N VAL A 106 1.46 -1.20 -6.01
CA VAL A 106 1.12 -2.39 -6.79
C VAL A 106 1.81 -2.30 -8.15
N VAL A 107 2.88 -3.09 -8.34
CA VAL A 107 3.71 -3.08 -9.54
C VAL A 107 3.27 -4.22 -10.46
N ASP A 108 2.66 -3.87 -11.59
CA ASP A 108 2.41 -4.80 -12.69
C ASP A 108 3.73 -5.10 -13.39
N ILE A 109 4.25 -6.30 -13.18
CA ILE A 109 5.52 -6.72 -13.75
C ILE A 109 5.43 -7.07 -15.24
N VAL A 110 4.21 -7.31 -15.74
CA VAL A 110 3.93 -7.68 -17.13
C VAL A 110 3.82 -6.42 -17.97
N GLN A 111 2.97 -5.48 -17.55
CA GLN A 111 2.77 -4.21 -18.25
C GLN A 111 3.82 -3.15 -17.89
N LYS A 112 4.65 -3.41 -16.87
CA LYS A 112 5.61 -2.46 -16.30
C LYS A 112 4.90 -1.16 -15.92
N ARG A 113 3.81 -1.26 -15.16
CA ARG A 113 3.01 -0.12 -14.71
C ARG A 113 2.79 -0.22 -13.22
N THR A 114 2.81 0.90 -12.51
CA THR A 114 2.62 0.91 -11.05
C THR A 114 1.43 1.75 -10.64
N PHE A 115 0.63 1.18 -9.76
CA PHE A 115 -0.49 1.85 -9.10
C PHE A 115 -0.16 2.04 -7.62
N LEU A 116 -0.30 3.26 -7.14
CA LEU A 116 -0.09 3.65 -5.76
C LEU A 116 -1.44 3.67 -5.04
N LEU A 117 -1.59 2.89 -3.98
CA LEU A 117 -2.75 2.96 -3.09
C LEU A 117 -2.50 4.00 -2.01
N LEU A 118 -3.47 4.90 -1.85
CA LEU A 118 -3.39 6.08 -1.01
C LEU A 118 -4.44 5.97 0.10
N CYS A 119 -3.98 5.91 1.35
CA CYS A 119 -4.87 5.67 2.48
C CYS A 119 -5.41 6.96 3.14
N GLY A 120 -4.96 8.15 2.73
CA GLY A 120 -5.42 9.43 3.27
C GLY A 120 -5.14 10.64 2.36
N GLY A 121 -5.75 11.78 2.68
CA GLY A 121 -5.60 13.02 1.91
C GLY A 121 -4.19 13.60 1.95
N ARG A 122 -3.45 13.41 3.07
CA ARG A 122 -2.03 13.83 3.17
C ARG A 122 -1.14 13.00 2.24
N GLU A 123 -1.39 11.70 2.13
CA GLU A 123 -0.71 10.81 1.18
C GLU A 123 -1.01 11.21 -0.26
N LEU A 124 -2.28 11.51 -0.58
CA LEU A 124 -2.68 12.01 -1.88
C LEU A 124 -1.97 13.31 -2.24
N ALA A 125 -1.97 14.27 -1.32
CA ALA A 125 -1.30 15.55 -1.46
C ALA A 125 0.19 15.39 -1.80
N LEU A 126 0.89 14.60 -0.97
CA LEU A 126 2.31 14.34 -1.13
C LEU A 126 2.61 13.57 -2.42
N ALA A 127 1.77 12.60 -2.79
CA ALA A 127 1.94 11.84 -4.02
C ALA A 127 1.76 12.71 -5.27
N ARG A 128 0.76 13.62 -5.28
CA ARG A 128 0.53 14.55 -6.40
C ARG A 128 1.75 15.46 -6.62
N GLU A 129 2.35 15.96 -5.54
CA GLU A 129 3.54 16.79 -5.62
C GLU A 129 4.79 15.99 -6.03
N ALA A 130 4.98 14.80 -5.47
CA ALA A 130 6.14 13.97 -5.74
C ALA A 130 6.15 13.40 -7.18
N PHE A 131 5.00 13.01 -7.73
CA PHE A 131 4.92 12.33 -9.04
C PHE A 131 4.40 13.22 -10.17
N GLY A 132 3.77 14.34 -9.84
CA GLY A 132 3.28 15.35 -10.78
C GLY A 132 1.90 15.08 -11.37
N ALA A 133 1.35 16.09 -12.05
CA ALA A 133 -0.03 16.11 -12.58
C ALA A 133 -0.33 15.07 -13.68
N ASN A 134 0.68 14.45 -14.28
CA ASN A 134 0.50 13.41 -15.30
C ASN A 134 0.13 12.04 -14.73
N CYS A 135 0.00 11.93 -13.40
CA CYS A 135 -0.36 10.70 -12.70
C CYS A 135 -1.83 10.76 -12.29
N PRO A 136 -2.76 10.22 -13.11
CA PRO A 136 -4.19 10.31 -12.82
C PRO A 136 -4.56 9.47 -11.60
N THR A 137 -5.58 9.93 -10.89
CA THR A 137 -6.23 9.17 -9.81
C THR A 137 -7.50 8.49 -10.32
N SER A 138 -7.83 7.36 -9.70
CA SER A 138 -9.08 6.63 -9.92
C SER A 138 -9.43 5.79 -8.70
N ALA A 139 -10.62 5.19 -8.72
CA ALA A 139 -11.05 4.26 -7.68
C ALA A 139 -10.16 3.01 -7.59
N ALA A 140 -9.70 2.69 -6.38
CA ALA A 140 -9.06 1.43 -6.07
C ALA A 140 -10.08 0.29 -5.91
N CYS A 141 -11.26 0.60 -5.35
CA CYS A 141 -12.37 -0.32 -5.15
C CYS A 141 -13.71 0.39 -5.39
N GLY A 142 -14.79 -0.37 -5.52
CA GLY A 142 -16.14 0.19 -5.61
C GLY A 142 -16.54 0.94 -4.34
N ALA A 143 -17.40 1.94 -4.48
CA ALA A 143 -17.84 2.79 -3.37
C ALA A 143 -18.49 1.97 -2.24
N GLU A 144 -19.19 0.89 -2.57
CA GLU A 144 -19.80 -0.03 -1.61
C GLU A 144 -18.79 -0.66 -0.63
N LYS A 145 -17.53 -0.84 -1.05
CA LYS A 145 -16.44 -1.34 -0.19
C LYS A 145 -15.72 -0.23 0.56
N PHE A 146 -15.91 1.03 0.17
CA PHE A 146 -15.19 2.20 0.70
C PHE A 146 -16.01 3.04 1.70
N ASN A 147 -17.32 2.85 1.79
CA ASN A 147 -18.24 3.89 2.26
C ASN A 147 -18.37 4.15 3.78
N GLU A 148 -17.80 3.34 4.69
CA GLU A 148 -17.98 3.63 6.14
C GLU A 148 -16.69 3.61 6.97
N LEU A 149 -15.71 2.75 6.67
CA LEU A 149 -14.44 2.69 7.41
C LEU A 149 -13.32 3.53 6.75
N HIS A 150 -13.46 3.88 5.47
CA HIS A 150 -12.37 4.42 4.65
C HIS A 150 -12.56 5.85 4.20
N ALA A 151 -13.78 6.37 4.19
CA ALA A 151 -14.01 7.78 3.93
C ALA A 151 -13.31 8.60 5.03
N SER A 152 -12.15 9.17 4.71
CA SER A 152 -11.73 10.36 5.40
C SER A 152 -12.33 11.53 4.63
N ILE A 153 -12.63 12.58 5.36
CA ILE A 153 -13.23 13.82 4.85
C ILE A 153 -12.38 14.42 3.69
N TYR A 154 -11.14 13.96 3.54
CA TYR A 154 -10.12 14.46 2.64
C TYR A 154 -9.70 13.46 1.55
N LEU A 155 -10.39 12.31 1.43
CA LEU A 155 -10.09 11.29 0.42
C LEU A 155 -11.39 10.73 -0.16
N THR A 156 -11.62 11.02 -1.43
CA THR A 156 -12.71 10.43 -2.22
C THR A 156 -12.33 9.03 -2.67
N VAL A 157 -13.32 8.20 -3.04
CA VAL A 157 -13.08 6.86 -3.60
C VAL A 157 -12.17 6.98 -4.82
N GLU A 158 -12.42 7.97 -5.66
CA GLU A 158 -11.74 8.27 -6.91
C GLU A 158 -10.27 8.65 -6.73
N ASP A 159 -9.86 9.03 -5.51
CA ASP A 159 -8.48 9.42 -5.20
C ASP A 159 -7.69 8.32 -4.47
N THR A 160 -8.27 7.14 -4.28
CA THR A 160 -7.62 6.04 -3.52
C THR A 160 -6.53 5.31 -4.29
N LYS A 161 -6.47 5.43 -5.61
CA LYS A 161 -5.44 4.83 -6.46
C LYS A 161 -4.87 5.86 -7.42
N MET A 162 -3.56 6.03 -7.43
CA MET A 162 -2.83 6.88 -8.38
C MET A 162 -1.99 6.03 -9.33
N ASP A 163 -2.06 6.32 -10.63
CA ASP A 163 -1.22 5.67 -11.64
C ASP A 163 0.09 6.44 -11.82
N ILE A 164 1.21 5.85 -11.41
CA ILE A 164 2.52 6.49 -11.49
C ILE A 164 3.33 6.02 -12.71
N GLY A 165 2.66 5.47 -13.72
CA GLY A 165 3.25 5.10 -15.00
C GLY A 165 4.26 3.96 -14.89
N SER A 166 5.35 4.05 -15.65
CA SER A 166 6.28 2.93 -15.87
C SER A 166 7.36 2.74 -14.80
N ARG A 167 7.22 3.40 -13.66
CA ARG A 167 8.16 3.32 -12.53
C ARG A 167 7.98 1.96 -11.86
N ILE A 168 9.05 1.27 -11.52
CA ILE A 168 9.00 -0.09 -10.94
C ILE A 168 9.92 -0.28 -9.72
N SER A 169 10.74 0.71 -9.40
CA SER A 169 11.74 0.61 -8.33
C SER A 169 11.44 1.55 -7.16
N ARG A 170 11.16 0.95 -6.00
CA ARG A 170 11.06 1.69 -4.73
C ARG A 170 12.28 2.54 -4.44
N LYS A 171 13.49 1.98 -4.62
CA LYS A 171 14.76 2.64 -4.28
C LYS A 171 15.10 3.79 -5.24
N LYS A 172 14.82 3.65 -6.54
CA LYS A 172 15.26 4.62 -7.56
C LYS A 172 14.16 5.58 -8.01
N GLU A 173 12.89 5.19 -7.93
CA GLU A 173 11.81 5.87 -8.64
C GLU A 173 10.62 6.23 -7.75
N PHE A 174 10.42 5.56 -6.60
CA PHE A 174 9.28 5.86 -5.72
C PHE A 174 9.67 6.72 -4.51
N VAL A 175 10.66 6.27 -3.75
CA VAL A 175 11.10 6.96 -2.52
C VAL A 175 11.80 8.28 -2.82
N PRO A 176 12.73 8.38 -3.81
CA PRO A 176 13.46 9.63 -4.02
C PRO A 176 12.59 10.85 -4.34
N PRO A 177 11.52 10.77 -5.16
CA PRO A 177 10.63 11.92 -5.35
C PRO A 177 9.92 12.37 -4.07
N VAL A 178 9.47 11.42 -3.24
CA VAL A 178 8.82 11.72 -1.96
C VAL A 178 9.82 12.33 -0.98
N ASP A 179 11.02 11.78 -0.92
CA ASP A 179 12.12 12.28 -0.09
C ASP A 179 12.54 13.70 -0.52
N ALA A 180 12.59 13.98 -1.82
CA ALA A 180 12.88 15.32 -2.33
C ALA A 180 11.86 16.36 -1.84
N VAL A 181 10.58 16.02 -1.86
CA VAL A 181 9.50 16.89 -1.36
C VAL A 181 9.60 17.09 0.16
N LEU A 182 9.85 16.01 0.91
CA LEU A 182 9.93 16.03 2.38
C LEU A 182 11.26 16.55 2.95
N SER A 183 12.29 16.73 2.13
CA SER A 183 13.60 17.23 2.55
C SER A 183 13.58 18.69 3.07
N SER A 184 12.50 19.42 2.77
CA SER A 184 12.23 20.77 3.26
C SER A 184 10.93 20.79 4.09
N PRO A 185 10.66 21.87 4.87
CA PRO A 185 9.38 22.01 5.55
C PRO A 185 8.22 21.96 4.55
N TRP A 186 7.59 20.78 4.45
CA TRP A 186 6.52 20.56 3.49
C TRP A 186 5.18 20.96 4.08
N GLU A 187 4.43 21.75 3.33
CA GLU A 187 3.01 21.98 3.51
C GLU A 187 2.32 21.73 2.17
N PRO A 188 1.12 21.12 2.14
CA PRO A 188 0.41 20.87 0.90
C PRO A 188 0.14 22.18 0.16
N VAL A 189 0.40 22.19 -1.15
CA VAL A 189 0.15 23.36 -2.03
C VAL A 189 -1.32 23.82 -1.95
N PRO A 190 -1.63 25.12 -2.14
CA PRO A 190 -2.96 25.68 -1.91
C PRO A 190 -4.11 24.94 -2.64
N GLU A 191 -3.89 24.46 -3.86
CA GLU A 191 -4.88 23.71 -4.65
C GLU A 191 -5.21 22.34 -4.04
N VAL A 192 -4.24 21.75 -3.35
CA VAL A 192 -4.41 20.52 -2.60
C VAL A 192 -4.93 20.84 -1.19
N LYS A 193 -4.53 21.99 -0.64
CA LYS A 193 -5.00 22.50 0.63
C LYS A 193 -6.50 22.80 0.62
N SER A 194 -7.07 23.31 -0.47
CA SER A 194 -8.53 23.49 -0.58
C SER A 194 -9.28 22.16 -0.49
N VAL A 195 -8.75 21.09 -1.08
CA VAL A 195 -9.27 19.72 -0.92
C VAL A 195 -9.17 19.23 0.54
N LEU A 196 -8.16 19.71 1.28
CA LEU A 196 -7.98 19.44 2.72
C LEU A 196 -8.76 20.40 3.65
N GLU A 197 -9.20 21.57 3.19
CA GLU A 197 -9.81 22.63 4.02
C GLU A 197 -11.33 22.76 3.83
N GLU A 198 -11.89 22.43 2.66
CA GLU A 198 -13.33 22.58 2.36
C GLU A 198 -14.24 21.57 3.06
N ALA A 199 -13.68 20.67 3.84
CA ALA A 199 -14.39 19.52 4.33
C ALA A 199 -14.36 19.54 5.88
N PRO A 200 -15.42 20.03 6.54
CA PRO A 200 -15.46 20.14 7.98
C PRO A 200 -15.49 18.76 8.60
N PHE A 201 -14.76 18.59 9.71
CA PHE A 201 -15.01 17.53 10.68
C PHE A 201 -16.46 17.66 11.16
N ALA A 202 -17.38 16.96 10.49
CA ALA A 202 -18.74 16.82 10.97
C ALA A 202 -18.68 15.90 12.20
N PHE A 203 -18.44 16.51 13.36
CA PHE A 203 -18.88 15.94 14.61
C PHE A 203 -20.41 15.84 14.49
N LEU A 204 -20.93 14.62 14.30
CA LEU A 204 -22.36 14.34 14.47
C LEU A 204 -22.71 14.52 15.95
N SER A 205 -22.75 15.78 16.39
CA SER A 205 -23.42 16.16 17.62
C SER A 205 -24.90 15.93 17.41
N GLY A 206 -25.44 14.97 18.17
CA GLY A 206 -26.88 14.92 18.41
C GLY A 206 -27.64 13.86 17.64
N LYS A 207 -27.26 12.60 17.81
CA LYS A 207 -28.12 11.56 18.41
C LYS A 207 -27.27 10.31 18.68
N GLY A 208 -26.81 10.23 19.93
CA GLY A 208 -26.21 9.10 20.63
C GLY A 208 -25.74 7.90 19.79
N LEU A 209 -24.54 7.99 19.25
CA LEU A 209 -23.72 6.82 18.96
C LEU A 209 -22.42 6.98 19.74
N THR A 210 -22.29 6.17 20.78
CA THR A 210 -21.08 6.03 21.58
C THR A 210 -19.90 5.74 20.68
N CYS A 211 -18.87 6.56 20.82
CA CYS A 211 -17.53 6.37 20.30
C CYS A 211 -17.11 4.90 20.51
N CYS A 212 -17.09 4.11 19.43
CA CYS A 212 -16.39 2.84 19.45
C CYS A 212 -14.90 3.16 19.58
N LYS A 213 -14.44 3.19 20.84
CA LYS A 213 -13.05 2.85 21.14
C LYS A 213 -12.73 1.59 20.34
N PHE A 214 -11.64 1.65 19.58
CA PHE A 214 -11.12 0.55 18.80
C PHE A 214 -10.63 -0.55 19.76
N GLU A 215 -11.54 -1.26 20.42
CA GLU A 215 -11.27 -2.44 21.23
C GLU A 215 -11.38 -3.67 20.33
N ARG A 216 -10.22 -4.22 19.97
CA ARG A 216 -10.07 -5.56 19.41
C ARG A 216 -10.73 -6.58 20.35
N GLN A 217 -11.90 -7.10 19.99
CA GLN A 217 -12.35 -8.41 20.51
C GLN A 217 -11.92 -9.51 19.53
N TYR A 218 -10.73 -10.06 19.76
CA TYR A 218 -10.38 -11.38 19.27
C TYR A 218 -11.10 -12.41 20.16
N SER A 219 -12.16 -13.04 19.64
CA SER A 219 -12.79 -14.19 20.29
C SER A 219 -11.90 -15.42 20.11
N LEU A 220 -11.07 -15.72 21.12
CA LEU A 220 -10.49 -17.04 21.29
C LEU A 220 -11.59 -17.96 21.83
N LYS A 221 -12.10 -18.84 20.96
CA LYS A 221 -12.81 -20.04 21.40
C LYS A 221 -11.83 -20.94 22.14
N SER A 222 -11.91 -20.98 23.46
CA SER A 222 -11.48 -22.12 24.26
C SER A 222 -12.66 -22.53 25.14
N GLY A 223 -13.25 -23.69 24.82
CA GLY A 223 -14.18 -24.36 25.72
C GLY A 223 -13.43 -25.02 26.87
N ALA A 224 -14.00 -24.96 28.07
CA ALA A 224 -14.00 -26.04 29.06
C ALA A 224 -14.75 -25.61 30.32
N GLY A 225 -15.63 -26.47 30.84
CA GLY A 225 -15.90 -26.57 32.27
C GLY A 225 -17.21 -25.99 32.79
N HIS A 226 -18.31 -26.73 32.59
CA HIS A 226 -19.43 -26.73 33.54
C HIS A 226 -18.96 -27.31 34.88
N VAL A 227 -19.06 -26.56 35.99
CA VAL A 227 -19.18 -27.15 37.33
C VAL A 227 -20.21 -26.35 38.13
N HIS A 228 -21.29 -27.06 38.49
CA HIS A 228 -22.32 -26.67 39.44
C HIS A 228 -21.73 -26.41 40.83
N SER A 229 -22.25 -25.41 41.54
CA SER A 229 -22.26 -25.43 43.01
C SER A 229 -23.63 -25.02 43.52
N SER A 230 -24.37 -26.03 43.99
CA SER A 230 -25.46 -25.87 44.95
C SER A 230 -24.85 -25.95 46.35
N GLN A 231 -25.07 -24.92 47.18
CA GLN A 231 -25.47 -24.97 48.60
C GLN A 231 -25.49 -23.54 49.15
#